data_AF-A0A7Y3ARY0-F1
#
_entry.id   AF-A0A7Y3ARY0-F1
#
_cell.length_a   1.000
_cell.length_b   1.000
_cell.length_c   1.000
_cell.angle_alpha   90.00
_cell.angle_beta   90.00
_cell.angle_gamma   90.00
#
_symmetry.space_group_name_H-M   'P 1'
#
loop_
_entity.id
_entity.type
_entity.pdbx_description
1 polymer ?
#
loop_
_entity_poly.entity_id
_entity_poly.type
_entity_poly.pdbx_seq_one_letter_code
_entity_poly.pdbx_strand_id
1 'polypeptide(L)'
;MMQRRSRSTNRTIYISLMILCIVGFWVFENFYTPDKYSNPANEVLTSKVPDKILPASTSGEIVNHSNYILSYKERYEQAEWVAYVLKRSHLT
;
A
#
# COMPACT_ATOMS: atom_id res chain seq x y z
N MET A 1 -20.05 -49.56 35.32
CA MET A 1 -20.24 -48.61 34.19
C MET A 1 -19.25 -47.47 34.34
N MET A 2 -18.31 -47.32 33.42
CA MET A 2 -17.22 -46.34 33.51
C MET A 2 -17.49 -45.22 32.51
N GLN A 3 -17.86 -44.03 32.99
CA GLN A 3 -18.13 -42.89 32.10
C GLN A 3 -16.81 -42.28 31.60
N ARG A 4 -16.66 -42.27 30.27
CA ARG A 4 -15.54 -41.68 29.54
C ARG A 4 -15.66 -40.16 29.56
N ARG A 5 -14.83 -39.49 30.38
CA ARG A 5 -14.74 -38.01 30.41
C ARG A 5 -14.41 -37.48 29.02
N SER A 6 -15.29 -36.62 28.50
CA SER A 6 -15.18 -36.02 27.17
C SER A 6 -13.95 -35.11 27.08
N ARG A 7 -13.04 -35.43 26.17
CA ARG A 7 -11.76 -34.76 25.93
C ARG A 7 -11.90 -33.64 24.88
N SER A 8 -13.10 -33.12 24.62
CA SER A 8 -13.41 -32.19 23.53
C SER A 8 -13.49 -30.71 23.95
N THR A 9 -13.53 -30.41 25.24
CA THR A 9 -13.77 -29.03 25.75
C THR A 9 -12.65 -28.07 25.36
N ASN A 10 -11.40 -28.51 25.39
CA ASN A 10 -10.27 -27.67 24.97
C ASN A 10 -10.30 -27.42 23.46
N ARG A 11 -10.71 -28.42 22.67
CA ARG A 11 -10.85 -28.29 21.22
C ARG A 11 -11.93 -27.28 20.86
N THR A 12 -13.07 -27.27 21.54
CA THR A 12 -14.12 -26.28 21.32
C THR A 12 -13.68 -24.87 21.71
N ILE A 13 -12.90 -24.73 22.79
CA ILE A 13 -12.33 -23.43 23.21
C ILE A 13 -11.39 -22.89 22.12
N TYR A 14 -10.42 -23.68 21.66
CA TYR A 14 -9.49 -23.23 20.61
C TYR A 14 -10.21 -22.91 19.29
N ILE A 15 -11.23 -23.70 18.91
CA ILE A 15 -12.05 -23.41 17.73
C ILE A 15 -12.79 -22.08 17.89
N SER A 16 -13.40 -21.83 19.05
CA SER A 16 -14.10 -20.56 19.31
C SER A 16 -13.16 -19.36 19.29
N LEU A 17 -11.95 -19.51 19.85
CA LEU A 17 -10.93 -18.47 19.86
C LEU A 17 -10.39 -18.18 18.45
N MET A 18 -10.22 -19.20 17.61
CA MET A 18 -9.83 -19.03 16.21
C MET A 18 -10.91 -18.32 15.39
N ILE A 19 -12.18 -18.69 15.56
CA ILE A 19 -13.30 -18.00 14.89
C ILE A 19 -13.35 -16.54 15.32
N LEU A 20 -13.19 -16.26 16.62
CA LEU A 20 -13.14 -14.90 17.14
C LEU A 20 -11.99 -14.10 16.50
N CYS A 21 -10.81 -14.69 16.34
CA CYS A 21 -9.69 -14.04 15.65
C CYS A 21 -10.03 -13.74 14.19
N ILE A 22 -10.57 -14.72 13.45
CA ILE A 22 -10.93 -14.54 12.02
C ILE A 22 -11.96 -13.42 11.86
N VAL A 23 -13.01 -13.42 12.68
CA VAL A 23 -14.05 -12.37 12.66
C VAL A 23 -13.45 -11.01 13.06
N GLY A 24 -12.58 -10.99 14.07
CA GLY A 24 -11.88 -9.77 14.49
C GLY A 24 -11.00 -9.17 13.39
N PHE A 25 -10.21 -9.99 12.70
CA PHE A 25 -9.42 -9.57 11.54
C PHE A 25 -10.31 -9.11 10.38
N TRP A 26 -11.41 -9.80 10.09
CA TRP A 26 -12.35 -9.40 9.05
C TRP A 26 -12.98 -8.02 9.33
N VAL A 27 -13.39 -7.77 10.57
CA VAL A 27 -13.89 -6.45 11.00
C VAL A 27 -12.77 -5.41 10.95
N PHE A 28 -11.56 -5.74 11.41
CA PHE A 28 -10.43 -4.83 11.36
C PHE A 28 -10.14 -4.37 9.92
N GLU A 29 -10.03 -5.32 8.98
CA GLU A 29 -9.77 -5.01 7.58
C GLU A 29 -10.89 -4.16 6.96
N ASN A 30 -12.15 -4.53 7.22
CA ASN A 30 -13.29 -3.82 6.62
C ASN A 30 -13.52 -2.41 7.20
N PHE A 31 -13.17 -2.15 8.47
CA PHE A 31 -13.46 -0.88 9.13
C PHE A 31 -12.24 0.04 9.31
N TYR A 32 -11.03 -0.50 9.51
CA TYR A 32 -9.84 0.29 9.88
C TYR A 32 -8.81 0.43 8.76
N THR A 33 -8.79 -0.49 7.80
CA THR A 33 -8.01 -0.38 6.55
C THR A 33 -8.95 -0.14 5.36
N PRO A 34 -9.63 1.03 5.29
CA PRO A 34 -10.30 1.41 4.05
C PRO A 34 -9.27 1.41 2.91
N ASP A 35 -9.70 1.18 1.67
CA ASP A 35 -8.92 0.94 0.43
C ASP A 35 -7.96 2.07 0.00
N LYS A 36 -7.33 2.79 0.92
CA LYS A 36 -6.38 3.88 0.69
C LYS A 36 -5.18 3.44 -0.14
N TYR A 37 -4.93 2.14 -0.24
CA TYR A 37 -3.84 1.58 -1.03
C TYR A 37 -4.30 0.85 -2.31
N SER A 38 -5.61 0.67 -2.53
CA SER A 38 -6.13 -0.21 -3.59
C SER A 38 -7.15 0.44 -4.51
N ASN A 39 -7.26 1.77 -4.49
CA ASN A 39 -8.02 2.49 -5.51
C ASN A 39 -7.10 3.09 -6.60
N PRO A 40 -6.82 2.38 -7.71
CA PRO A 40 -6.15 2.98 -8.85
C PRO A 40 -7.05 3.97 -9.62
N ALA A 41 -8.32 4.14 -9.26
CA ALA A 41 -9.30 4.85 -10.08
C ALA A 41 -9.49 6.34 -9.74
N ASN A 42 -9.13 6.86 -8.56
CA ASN A 42 -9.56 8.22 -8.16
C ASN A 42 -8.48 9.14 -7.60
N GLU A 43 -7.23 8.97 -8.01
CA GLU A 43 -6.25 10.06 -8.03
C GLU A 43 -4.98 9.50 -8.65
N VAL A 44 -4.95 9.47 -9.99
CA VAL A 44 -3.66 9.57 -10.67
C VAL A 44 -3.10 10.88 -10.14
N LEU A 45 -2.21 10.75 -9.15
CA LEU A 45 -1.35 11.79 -8.61
C LEU A 45 -0.44 12.24 -9.75
N THR A 46 -1.07 12.87 -10.74
CA THR A 46 -0.46 13.40 -11.93
C THR A 46 0.30 14.58 -11.38
N SER A 47 1.59 14.37 -11.16
CA SER A 47 2.46 15.48 -10.85
C SER A 47 2.18 16.56 -11.89
N LYS A 48 2.08 17.82 -11.46
CA LYS A 48 1.75 18.92 -12.37
C LYS A 48 2.90 19.27 -13.33
N VAL A 49 3.90 18.38 -13.45
CA VAL A 49 5.06 18.49 -14.33
C VAL A 49 4.62 18.08 -15.74
N PRO A 50 4.72 18.97 -16.75
CA PRO A 50 4.37 18.63 -18.12
C PRO A 50 5.33 17.58 -18.72
N ASP A 51 4.81 16.55 -19.37
CA ASP A 51 5.65 15.51 -20.00
C ASP A 51 6.60 16.06 -21.07
N LYS A 52 6.23 17.17 -21.72
CA LYS A 52 7.02 17.82 -22.78
C LYS A 52 8.36 18.38 -22.28
N ILE A 53 8.53 18.60 -20.98
CA ILE A 53 9.77 19.15 -20.40
C ILE A 53 10.63 18.08 -19.72
N LEU A 54 10.24 16.81 -19.77
CA LEU A 54 11.00 15.75 -19.13
C LEU A 54 12.29 15.44 -19.91
N PRO A 55 13.41 15.24 -19.21
CA PRO A 55 14.62 14.73 -19.84
C PRO A 55 14.36 13.34 -20.43
N ALA A 56 15.14 12.96 -21.44
CA ALA A 56 15.11 11.59 -21.92
C ALA A 56 15.52 10.62 -20.80
N SER A 57 14.84 9.47 -20.71
CA SER A 57 15.28 8.36 -19.86
C SER A 57 16.10 7.39 -20.70
N THR A 58 17.20 6.90 -20.14
CA THR A 58 18.14 6.03 -20.86
C THR A 58 17.96 4.56 -20.53
N SER A 59 17.41 4.26 -19.35
CA SER A 59 17.37 2.91 -18.81
C SER A 59 16.31 2.67 -17.73
N GLY A 60 15.45 3.65 -17.46
CA GLY A 60 14.61 3.67 -16.28
C GLY A 60 13.11 3.68 -16.53
N GLU A 61 12.37 3.28 -15.49
CA GLU A 61 10.92 3.49 -15.41
C GLU A 61 10.64 4.92 -14.94
N ILE A 62 9.66 5.58 -15.56
CA ILE A 62 9.20 6.90 -15.11
C ILE A 62 8.20 6.70 -13.98
N VAL A 63 8.59 7.09 -12.77
CA VAL A 63 7.75 6.99 -11.57
C VAL A 63 7.14 8.36 -11.28
N ASN A 64 5.80 8.41 -11.26
CA ASN A 64 5.02 9.61 -10.99
C ASN A 64 4.61 9.66 -9.52
N HIS A 65 5.00 10.72 -8.83
CA HIS A 65 4.50 11.07 -7.50
C HIS A 65 3.73 12.40 -7.56
N SER A 66 2.97 12.71 -6.52
CA SER A 66 2.09 13.91 -6.51
C SER A 66 2.82 15.23 -6.79
N ASN A 67 4.08 15.36 -6.37
CA ASN A 67 4.83 16.62 -6.41
C ASN A 67 6.08 16.57 -7.30
N TYR A 68 6.48 15.39 -7.76
CA TYR A 68 7.67 15.18 -8.56
C TYR A 68 7.54 13.94 -9.44
N ILE A 69 8.34 13.89 -10.49
CA ILE A 69 8.55 12.74 -11.37
C ILE A 69 10.02 12.37 -11.28
N LEU A 70 10.34 11.09 -11.30
CA LEU A 70 11.72 10.65 -11.45
C LEU A 70 11.84 9.56 -12.50
N SER A 71 13.02 9.46 -13.11
CA SER A 71 13.41 8.31 -13.91
C SER A 71 14.24 7.38 -13.04
N TYR A 72 13.68 6.23 -12.67
CA TYR A 72 14.30 5.27 -11.76
C TYR A 72 15.16 4.24 -12.50
N LYS A 73 16.40 4.04 -12.07
CA LYS A 73 17.34 3.06 -12.64
C LYS A 73 17.63 1.92 -11.67
N GLU A 74 16.94 0.81 -11.89
CA GLU A 74 16.98 -0.39 -11.03
C GLU A 74 18.40 -0.89 -10.77
N ARG A 75 19.27 -0.94 -11.80
CA ARG A 75 20.66 -1.45 -11.65
C ARG A 75 21.44 -0.78 -10.52
N TYR A 76 21.14 0.48 -10.22
CA TYR A 76 21.84 1.25 -9.18
C TYR A 76 20.91 1.66 -8.04
N GLU A 77 19.64 1.22 -8.06
CA GLU A 77 18.59 1.61 -7.12
C GLU A 77 18.51 3.14 -6.91
N GLN A 78 18.73 3.91 -8.00
CA GLN A 78 18.86 5.37 -7.95
C GLN A 78 18.12 6.04 -9.10
N ALA A 79 17.79 7.32 -8.91
CA ALA A 79 17.21 8.14 -9.97
C ALA A 79 18.29 8.64 -10.95
N GLU A 80 18.01 8.53 -12.25
CA GLU A 80 18.81 9.20 -13.30
C GLU A 80 18.62 10.72 -13.24
N TRP A 81 17.37 11.14 -13.00
CA TRP A 81 16.99 12.53 -12.80
C TRP A 81 15.67 12.60 -12.02
N VAL A 82 15.40 13.77 -11.44
CA VAL A 82 14.16 14.11 -10.74
C VAL A 82 13.68 15.47 -11.27
N ALA A 83 12.38 15.58 -11.59
CA ALA A 83 11.73 16.79 -12.03
C ALA A 83 10.58 17.16 -11.08
N TYR A 84 10.48 18.44 -10.71
CA TYR A 84 9.42 18.95 -9.85
C TYR A 84 9.04 20.36 -10.26
N VAL A 85 7.79 20.75 -10.01
CA VAL A 85 7.35 22.14 -10.23
C VAL A 85 7.58 22.94 -8.96
N LEU A 86 8.43 23.95 -9.01
CA LEU A 86 8.60 24.89 -7.91
C LEU A 86 7.56 26.02 -7.98
N LYS A 87 6.70 26.12 -6.96
CA LYS A 87 5.76 27.23 -6.79
C LYS A 87 6.17 28.06 -5.58
N ARG A 88 5.83 29.35 -5.56
CA ARG A 88 6.06 30.21 -4.38
C ARG A 88 5.45 29.63 -3.10
N SER A 89 4.30 28.96 -3.21
CA SER A 89 3.62 28.28 -2.10
C SER A 89 4.37 27.05 -1.54
N HIS A 90 5.45 26.59 -2.19
CA HIS A 90 6.30 25.52 -1.64
C HIS A 90 7.44 26.08 -0.77
N LEU A 91 7.65 27.40 -0.80
CA LEU A 91 8.77 28.09 -0.14
C LEU A 91 8.33 28.80 1.16
N THR A 92 7.07 28.64 1.57
CA THR A 92 6.46 29.32 2.71
C THR A 92 5.48 28.37 3.37
#